data_AF-A0A2E3QPD8-F1
#
_entry.id   AF-A0A2E3QPD8-F1
#
_cell.length_a   1.000
_cell.length_b   1.000
_cell.length_c   1.000
_cell.angle_alpha   90.00
_cell.angle_beta   90.00
_cell.angle_gamma   90.00
#
_symmetry.space_group_name_H-M   'P 1'
#
loop_
_entity.id
_entity.type
_entity.pdbx_description
1 polymer ?
#
loop_
_entity_poly.entity_id
_entity_poly.type
_entity_poly.pdbx_seq_one_letter_code
_entity_poly.pdbx_strand_id
1 'polypeptide(L)' 'MEYRNLGNTNLKVSLICLGTMTWGEQNTEEEGFQQMDYSLDNGV' A
#
# COMPACT_ATOMS: atom_id res chain seq x y z
N MET A 1 -4.88 -10.62 -5.16
CA MET A 1 -3.55 -10.24 -4.63
C MET A 1 -2.69 -11.48 -4.40
N GLU A 2 -1.39 -11.42 -4.69
CA GLU A 2 -0.41 -12.44 -4.29
C GLU A 2 0.32 -12.01 -3.01
N TYR A 3 0.59 -12.96 -2.10
CA TYR A 3 1.32 -12.70 -0.85
C TYR A 3 2.57 -13.58 -0.74
N ARG A 4 3.63 -13.06 -0.12
CA ARG A 4 4.90 -13.76 0.13
C ARG A 4 5.38 -13.55 1.56
N ASN A 5 6.16 -14.49 2.07
CA ASN A 5 6.82 -14.30 3.37
C ASN A 5 7.89 -13.20 3.25
N LEU A 6 7.91 -12.28 4.20
CA LEU A 6 8.91 -11.23 4.27
C LEU A 6 10.22 -11.82 4.82
N GLY A 7 11.14 -12.15 3.92
CA GLY A 7 12.43 -12.75 4.28
C GLY A 7 12.28 -14.03 5.12
N ASN A 8 12.98 -14.10 6.25
CA ASN A 8 12.92 -15.23 7.18
C ASN A 8 11.88 -15.05 8.30
N THR A 9 10.89 -14.19 8.10
CA THR A 9 9.82 -13.96 9.07
C THR A 9 8.56 -14.78 8.71
N ASN A 10 7.65 -14.90 9.68
CA ASN A 10 6.33 -15.48 9.44
C ASN A 10 5.31 -14.45 8.92
N LEU A 11 5.75 -13.23 8.59
CA LEU A 11 4.87 -12.18 8.06
C LEU A 11 4.61 -12.44 6.58
N LYS A 12 3.33 -12.54 6.20
CA LYS A 12 2.91 -12.55 4.80
C LYS A 12 2.56 -11.14 4.37
N VAL A 13 3.28 -10.61 3.38
CA VAL A 13 3.06 -9.28 2.80
C VAL A 13 2.59 -9.41 1.36
N SER A 14 1.83 -8.43 0.87
CA SER A 14 1.43 -8.31 -0.53
C SER A 14 2.69 -8.21 -1.41
N LEU A 15 2.64 -8.78 -2.63
CA LEU A 15 3.78 -8.75 -3.56
C LEU A 15 4.11 -7.33 -4.03
N ILE A 16 3.11 -6.45 -4.04
CA ILE A 16 3.20 -5.04 -4.40
C ILE A 16 2.72 -4.19 -3.23
N CYS A 17 3.35 -3.03 -3.02
CA CYS A 17 3.02 -2.10 -1.94
C CYS A 17 2.57 -0.74 -2.48
N LEU A 18 1.82 0.01 -1.68
CA LEU A 18 1.48 1.40 -1.95
C LEU A 18 2.66 2.32 -1.57
N GLY A 19 3.20 3.04 -2.54
CA GLY A 19 4.17 4.12 -2.30
C GLY A 19 3.45 5.44 -2.05
N THR A 20 3.96 6.25 -1.11
CA THR A 20 3.26 7.45 -0.60
C THR A 20 4.09 8.74 -0.68
N MET A 21 5.20 8.72 -1.41
CA MET A 21 6.18 9.83 -1.42
C MET A 21 5.64 11.16 -1.97
N THR A 22 4.48 11.15 -2.65
CA THR A 22 3.86 12.33 -3.27
C THR A 22 2.83 13.01 -2.37
N TRP A 23 2.41 12.37 -1.28
CA TRP A 23 1.36 12.86 -0.38
C TRP A 23 1.84 14.07 0.42
N GLY A 24 1.00 15.11 0.49
CA GLY A 24 1.30 16.36 1.18
C GLY A 24 2.06 17.39 0.33
N GLU A 25 2.47 17.03 -0.90
CA GLU A 25 3.12 17.94 -1.84
C GLU A 25 2.41 17.95 -3.19
N GLN A 26 2.44 16.82 -3.91
CA GLN A 26 1.76 16.68 -5.21
C GLN A 26 0.32 16.15 -5.05
N ASN A 27 0.05 15.44 -3.96
CA ASN A 27 -1.28 14.94 -3.62
C ASN A 27 -1.80 15.57 -2.33
N THR A 28 -3.10 15.83 -2.31
CA THR A 28 -3.79 16.28 -1.09
C THR A 28 -3.97 15.12 -0.10
N GLU A 29 -4.33 15.47 1.14
CA GLU A 29 -4.66 14.47 2.16
C GLU A 29 -5.85 13.58 1.73
N GLU A 30 -6.89 14.18 1.14
CA GLU A 30 -8.07 13.44 0.65
C GLU A 30 -7.71 12.45 -0.46
N GLU A 31 -6.86 12.86 -1.41
CA GLU A 31 -6.35 11.95 -2.46
C GLU A 31 -5.50 10.82 -1.87
N GLY A 32 -4.72 11.08 -0.81
CA GLY A 32 -3.99 10.07 -0.07
C GLY A 32 -4.92 9.04 0.57
N PHE A 33 -6.02 9.49 1.20
CA PHE A 33 -7.05 8.59 1.74
C PHE A 33 -7.70 7.73 0.65
N GLN A 34 -8.07 8.33 -0.48
CA GLN A 34 -8.61 7.58 -1.62
C GLN A 34 -7.64 6.52 -2.14
N GLN A 35 -6.34 6.82 -2.20
CA GLN A 35 -5.31 5.86 -2.60
C GLN A 35 -5.14 4.72 -1.57
N MET A 36 -5.25 5.01 -0.26
CA MET A 36 -5.22 3.99 0.80
C MET A 36 -6.42 3.04 0.70
N ASP A 37 -7.62 3.59 0.61
CA ASP A 37 -8.85 2.80 0.51
C ASP A 37 -8.81 1.89 -0.73
N TYR A 38 -8.44 2.45 -1.89
CA TYR A 38 -8.32 1.68 -3.12
C TYR A 38 -7.28 0.55 -3.02
N SER A 39 -6.15 0.82 -2.38
CA SER A 39 -5.07 -0.16 -2.21
C SER A 39 -5.53 -1.31 -1.33
N LEU A 40 -6.17 -1.00 -0.20
CA LEU A 40 -6.70 -1.99 0.75
C LEU A 40 -7.79 -2.86 0.09
N ASP A 41 -8.71 -2.24 -0.65
CA ASP A 41 -9.78 -2.95 -1.38
C ASP A 41 -9.23 -3.93 -2.42
N ASN A 42 -8.04 -3.66 -2.97
CA ASN A 42 -7.36 -4.54 -3.91
C ASN A 42 -6.39 -5.53 -3.25
N GLY A 43 -6.28 -5.50 -1.91
CA GLY A 43 -5.50 -6.42 -1.10
C GLY A 43 -4.04 -6.00 -0.87
N VAL A 44 -3.68 -4.76 -1.16
CA VAL A 44 -2.34 -4.23 -0.86
C VAL A 44 -2.17 -4.05 0.64
#